data_AF-A0A2M7XM13-F1
#
_entry.id   AF-A0A2M7XM13-F1
#
_cell.length_a   1.000
_cell.length_b   1.000
_cell.length_c   1.000
_cell.angle_alpha   90.00
_cell.angle_beta   90.00
_cell.angle_gamma   90.00
#
_symmetry.space_group_name_H-M   'P 1'
#
loop_
_entity.id
_entity.type
_entity.pdbx_description
1 polymer ?
#
loop_
_entity_poly.entity_id
_entity_poly.type
_entity_poly.pdbx_seq_one_letter_code
_entity_poly.pdbx_strand_id
1 'polypeptide(L)'
;MIWELAPDLQRKVGQLVSTLKLSYIETKRIVVFRSYGSKARARARIWSLPRIWQQALKVKPHYCLEVISERFDKLRPTDQRKILVHELAHIPKNFSGSLLPHGRMKKL
;
A
#
# COMPACT_ATOMS: atom_id res chain seq x y z
N MET A 1 17.65 -4.27 -6.91
CA MET A 1 16.44 -3.79 -6.22
C MET A 1 16.69 -3.97 -4.74
N ILE A 2 16.49 -2.91 -3.96
CA ILE A 2 16.64 -2.90 -2.50
C ILE A 2 15.30 -2.41 -1.94
N TRP A 3 14.82 -3.03 -0.87
CA TRP A 3 13.63 -2.60 -0.14
C TRP A 3 14.01 -2.23 1.28
N GLU A 4 13.58 -1.04 1.70
CA GLU A 4 13.80 -0.54 3.05
C GLU A 4 12.45 -0.20 3.67
N LEU A 5 12.31 -0.41 4.97
CA LEU A 5 11.14 0.06 5.70
C LEU A 5 11.06 1.58 5.57
N ALA A 6 9.85 2.10 5.40
CA ALA A 6 9.61 3.55 5.31
C ALA A 6 8.72 4.03 6.47
N PRO A 7 9.27 4.23 7.69
CA PRO A 7 8.49 4.65 8.85
C PRO A 7 7.77 6.00 8.65
N ASP A 8 8.34 6.89 7.86
CA ASP A 8 7.72 8.18 7.49
C ASP A 8 6.42 7.97 6.70
N LEU A 9 6.45 7.06 5.71
CA LEU A 9 5.28 6.72 4.91
C LEU A 9 4.31 5.83 5.69
N GLN A 10 4.78 4.97 6.58
CA GLN A 10 3.94 4.21 7.50
C GLN A 10 3.07 5.14 8.36
N ARG A 11 3.66 6.19 8.95
CA ARG A 11 2.91 7.20 9.70
C ARG A 11 1.89 7.93 8.81
N LYS A 12 2.30 8.31 7.59
CA LYS A 12 1.43 8.99 6.62
C LYS A 12 0.25 8.12 6.19
N VAL A 13 0.46 6.83 5.95
CA VAL A 13 -0.60 5.86 5.66
C VAL A 13 -1.56 5.74 6.84
N GLY A 14 -1.04 5.66 8.06
CA GLY A 14 -1.87 5.67 9.28
C GLY A 14 -2.77 6.91 9.38
N GLN A 15 -2.21 8.09 9.13
CA GLN A 15 -2.96 9.35 9.09
C GLN A 15 -4.04 9.33 8.00
N LEU A 16 -3.72 8.90 6.78
CA LEU A 16 -4.67 8.84 5.67
C LEU A 16 -5.85 7.89 5.98
N VAL A 17 -5.57 6.70 6.51
CA VAL A 17 -6.60 5.73 6.90
C VAL A 17 -7.54 6.33 7.96
N SER A 18 -6.99 7.02 8.96
CA SER A 18 -7.76 7.69 10.00
C SER A 18 -8.60 8.83 9.44
N THR A 19 -8.00 9.74 8.65
CA THR A 19 -8.68 10.91 8.09
C THR A 19 -9.81 10.52 7.12
N LEU A 20 -9.59 9.50 6.29
CA LEU A 20 -10.57 9.00 5.33
C LEU A 20 -11.59 8.03 5.95
N LYS A 21 -11.52 7.78 7.27
CA LYS A 21 -12.41 6.87 8.01
C LYS A 21 -12.47 5.46 7.39
N LEU A 22 -11.34 4.96 6.90
CA LEU A 22 -11.23 3.61 6.33
C LEU A 22 -11.12 2.57 7.46
N SER A 23 -12.15 2.49 8.31
CA SER A 23 -12.15 1.68 9.54
C SER A 23 -11.94 0.17 9.32
N TYR A 24 -12.17 -0.32 8.10
CA TYR A 24 -11.91 -1.70 7.71
C TYR A 24 -10.42 -2.01 7.50
N ILE A 25 -9.55 -0.99 7.42
CA ILE A 25 -8.12 -1.14 7.22
C ILE A 25 -7.41 -1.22 8.57
N GLU A 26 -6.76 -2.35 8.85
CA GLU A 26 -5.88 -2.49 10.01
C GLU A 26 -4.44 -2.13 9.62
N THR A 27 -4.04 -0.90 9.93
CA THR A 27 -2.73 -0.32 9.53
C THR A 27 -1.52 -1.10 10.06
N LYS A 28 -1.66 -1.81 11.19
CA LYS A 28 -0.63 -2.70 11.74
C LYS A 28 -0.31 -3.89 10.81
N ARG A 29 -1.24 -4.27 9.94
CA ARG A 29 -1.09 -5.35 8.94
C ARG A 29 -0.78 -4.82 7.55
N ILE A 30 -0.40 -3.55 7.43
CA ILE A 30 0.16 -2.93 6.24
C ILE A 30 1.60 -2.55 6.55
N VAL A 31 2.56 -3.18 5.88
CA VAL A 31 3.98 -2.83 6.00
C VAL A 31 4.37 -1.95 4.83
N VAL A 32 4.88 -0.75 5.11
CA VAL A 32 5.26 0.20 4.06
C VAL A 32 6.76 0.13 3.78
N PHE A 33 7.09 -0.12 2.52
CA PHE A 33 8.45 -0.17 2.01
C PHE A 33 8.69 0.96 1.00
N ARG A 34 9.93 1.46 0.99
CA ARG A 34 10.49 2.26 -0.09
C ARG A 34 11.49 1.38 -0.84
N SER A 35 11.36 1.28 -2.15
CA SER A 35 12.26 0.51 -3.01
C SER A 35 13.13 1.39 -3.90
N TYR A 36 14.31 0.87 -4.20
CA TYR A 36 15.36 1.54 -4.99
C TYR A 36 15.95 0.58 -6.03
N GLY A 37 16.48 1.14 -7.12
CA GLY A 37 17.05 0.44 -8.26
C GLY A 37 15.98 -0.13 -9.20
N SER A 38 14.77 0.44 -9.22
CA SER A 38 13.66 -0.06 -10.05
C SER A 38 13.59 0.64 -11.40
N LYS A 39 13.52 -0.13 -12.49
CA LYS A 39 13.25 0.40 -13.85
C LYS A 39 11.75 0.52 -14.14
N ALA A 40 10.88 0.13 -13.20
CA ALA A 40 9.44 0.16 -13.40
C ALA A 40 8.92 1.60 -13.55
N ARG A 41 7.81 1.73 -14.30
CA ARG A 41 7.10 3.02 -14.47
C ARG A 41 6.13 3.34 -13.34
N ALA A 42 5.81 2.33 -12.51
CA ALA A 42 4.91 2.50 -11.37
C ALA A 42 5.51 3.48 -10.35
N ARG A 43 4.64 4.18 -9.61
CA ARG A 43 5.03 5.09 -8.53
C ARG A 43 4.90 4.42 -7.17
N ALA A 44 3.86 3.60 -7.01
CA ALA A 44 3.66 2.74 -5.87
C ALA A 44 2.93 1.47 -6.31
N ARG A 45 2.86 0.49 -5.42
CA ARG A 45 2.14 -0.77 -5.56
C ARG A 45 1.64 -1.21 -4.19
N ILE A 46 0.48 -1.85 -4.16
CA ILE A 46 0.08 -2.68 -3.04
C ILE A 46 0.23 -4.16 -3.41
N TRP A 47 0.77 -4.92 -2.48
CA TRP A 47 0.92 -6.36 -2.55
C TRP A 47 0.05 -6.99 -1.46
N SER A 48 -0.62 -8.10 -1.76
CA SER A 48 -1.28 -8.90 -0.74
C SER A 48 -0.50 -10.19 -0.47
N LEU A 49 -0.48 -10.62 0.78
CA LEU A 49 0.10 -11.92 1.15
C LEU A 49 -0.84 -13.03 0.66
N PRO A 50 -0.41 -13.94 -0.25
CA PRO A 50 -1.29 -14.99 -0.75
C PRO A 50 -1.82 -15.88 0.37
N ARG A 51 -3.06 -16.38 0.23
CA ARG A 51 -3.76 -17.13 1.29
C ARG A 51 -2.98 -18.36 1.79
N ILE A 52 -2.28 -19.06 0.90
CA ILE A 52 -1.44 -20.20 1.27
C ILE A 52 -0.31 -19.81 2.25
N TRP A 53 0.31 -18.65 2.04
CA TRP A 53 1.36 -18.13 2.93
C TRP A 53 0.80 -17.65 4.26
N GLN A 54 -0.41 -17.07 4.26
CA GLN A 54 -1.10 -16.72 5.51
C GLN A 54 -1.31 -17.96 6.39
N GLN A 55 -1.75 -19.08 5.79
CA GLN A 55 -1.94 -20.35 6.49
C GLN A 55 -0.61 -20.95 6.96
N ALA A 56 0.39 -21.01 6.07
CA ALA A 56 1.70 -21.58 6.39
C ALA A 56 2.39 -20.85 7.56
N LEU A 57 2.28 -19.52 7.59
CA LEU A 57 2.90 -18.67 8.63
C LEU A 57 1.98 -18.41 9.83
N LYS A 58 0.74 -18.92 9.82
CA LYS A 58 -0.29 -18.66 10.85
C LYS A 58 -0.54 -17.18 11.10
N VAL A 59 -0.51 -16.37 10.04
CA VAL A 59 -0.77 -14.93 10.10
C VAL A 59 -2.13 -14.60 9.49
N LYS A 60 -2.74 -13.51 9.99
CA LYS A 60 -3.93 -12.92 9.36
C LYS A 60 -3.59 -12.34 7.98
N PRO A 61 -4.56 -11.82 7.20
CA PRO A 61 -4.26 -11.08 5.98
C PRO A 61 -3.27 -9.93 6.21
N HIS A 62 -2.22 -9.86 5.40
CA HIS A 62 -1.20 -8.81 5.43
C HIS A 62 -1.00 -8.22 4.05
N TYR A 63 -0.60 -6.96 4.03
CA TYR A 63 -0.32 -6.20 2.82
C TYR A 63 1.04 -5.53 2.92
N CYS A 64 1.73 -5.40 1.79
CA CYS A 64 2.90 -4.55 1.67
C CYS A 64 2.56 -3.39 0.73
N LEU A 65 2.75 -2.15 1.18
CA LEU A 65 2.68 -0.98 0.31
C LEU A 65 4.12 -0.62 -0.07
N GLU A 66 4.44 -0.74 -1.35
CA GLU A 66 5.75 -0.40 -1.89
C GLU A 66 5.65 0.95 -2.62
N VAL A 67 6.50 1.91 -2.27
CA VAL A 67 6.75 3.09 -3.12
C VAL A 67 8.07 2.94 -3.84
N ILE A 68 8.13 3.37 -5.11
CA ILE A 68 9.36 3.35 -5.91
C ILE A 68 10.01 4.73 -5.81
N SER A 69 11.13 4.83 -5.08
CA SER A 69 11.74 6.11 -4.69
C SER A 69 12.01 7.02 -5.89
N GLU A 70 12.56 6.48 -6.98
CA GLU A 70 12.96 7.24 -8.18
C GLU A 70 11.81 8.00 -8.83
N ARG A 71 10.56 7.55 -8.59
CA ARG A 71 9.33 8.09 -9.16
C ARG A 71 8.46 8.78 -8.11
N PHE A 72 8.36 8.22 -6.92
CA PHE A 72 7.44 8.68 -5.88
C PHE A 72 7.96 9.89 -5.11
N ASP A 73 9.25 9.87 -4.73
CA ASP A 73 9.80 10.89 -3.83
C ASP A 73 9.93 12.26 -4.51
N LYS A 74 9.99 12.28 -5.85
CA LYS A 74 10.00 13.52 -6.67
C LYS A 74 8.63 14.18 -6.81
N LEU A 75 7.57 13.56 -6.31
CA LEU A 75 6.20 14.06 -6.46
C LEU A 75 5.87 15.10 -5.38
N ARG A 76 4.95 16.00 -5.73
CA ARG A 76 4.39 16.94 -4.75
C ARG A 76 3.63 16.18 -3.65
N PRO A 77 3.55 16.71 -2.42
CA PRO A 77 2.87 16.04 -1.31
C PRO A 77 1.41 15.67 -1.60
N THR A 78 0.70 16.49 -2.37
CA THR A 78 -0.68 16.22 -2.83
C THR A 78 -0.76 14.99 -3.73
N ASP A 79 0.16 14.87 -4.71
CA ASP A 79 0.20 13.77 -5.66
C ASP A 79 0.64 12.46 -4.98
N GLN A 80 1.58 12.54 -4.04
CA GLN A 80 1.95 11.41 -3.18
C GLN A 80 0.74 10.89 -2.39
N ARG A 81 -0.04 11.79 -1.76
CA ARG A 81 -1.25 11.39 -1.03
C ARG A 81 -2.24 10.69 -1.94
N LYS A 82 -2.51 11.23 -3.12
CA LYS A 82 -3.43 10.62 -4.10
C LYS A 82 -3.00 9.20 -4.47
N ILE A 83 -1.71 8.98 -4.72
CA ILE A 83 -1.17 7.66 -5.07
C ILE A 83 -1.30 6.68 -3.89
N LEU A 84 -0.96 7.09 -2.67
CA LEU A 84 -1.12 6.21 -1.50
C LEU A 84 -2.58 5.83 -1.29
N VAL A 85 -3.51 6.77 -1.45
CA VAL A 85 -4.96 6.49 -1.35
C VAL A 85 -5.41 5.54 -2.46
N HIS A 86 -4.93 5.73 -3.69
CA HIS A 86 -5.19 4.82 -4.81
C HIS A 86 -4.74 3.38 -4.48
N GLU A 87 -3.52 3.21 -3.98
CA GLU A 87 -3.01 1.89 -3.60
C GLU A 87 -3.81 1.26 -2.45
N LEU A 88 -4.14 2.04 -1.41
CA LEU A 88 -4.95 1.56 -0.28
C LEU A 88 -6.35 1.11 -0.71
N ALA A 89 -6.92 1.76 -1.71
CA ALA A 89 -8.28 1.46 -2.15
C ALA A 89 -8.39 0.16 -2.98
N HIS A 90 -7.26 -0.48 -3.31
CA HIS A 90 -7.25 -1.87 -3.75
C HIS A 90 -7.51 -2.86 -2.60
N ILE A 91 -7.41 -2.44 -1.34
CA ILE A 91 -7.73 -3.32 -0.20
C ILE A 91 -9.26 -3.46 -0.10
N PRO A 92 -9.80 -4.68 -0.14
CA PRO A 92 -11.24 -4.89 -0.03
C PRO A 92 -11.76 -4.53 1.36
N LYS A 93 -13.05 -4.14 1.45
CA LYS A 93 -13.71 -3.75 2.71
C LYS A 93 -13.75 -4.84 3.78
N ASN A 94 -13.58 -6.11 3.40
CA ASN A 94 -13.50 -7.23 4.34
C ASN A 94 -12.05 -7.56 4.79
N PHE A 95 -11.06 -6.82 4.28
CA PHE A 95 -9.64 -6.98 4.61
C PHE A 95 -9.15 -8.44 4.48
N SER A 96 -9.61 -9.14 3.45
CA SER A 96 -9.44 -10.60 3.28
C SER A 96 -8.04 -11.06 2.85
N GLY A 97 -7.16 -10.16 2.44
CA GLY A 97 -5.87 -10.50 1.83
C GLY A 97 -5.92 -10.68 0.32
N SER A 98 -7.03 -10.36 -0.34
CA SER A 98 -7.09 -10.17 -1.79
C SER A 98 -6.88 -8.70 -2.18
N LEU A 99 -6.74 -8.45 -3.49
CA LEU A 99 -6.69 -7.10 -4.07
C LEU A 99 -7.87 -6.91 -5.03
N LEU A 100 -8.51 -5.75 -4.95
CA LEU A 100 -9.51 -5.33 -5.92
C LEU A 100 -8.81 -4.86 -7.21
N PRO A 101 -9.29 -5.25 -8.40
CA PRO A 101 -8.72 -4.77 -9.65
C PRO A 101 -8.98 -3.26 -9.82
N HIS A 102 -8.10 -2.60 -10.56
CA HIS A 102 -8.19 -1.17 -10.90
C HIS A 102 -9.55 -0.75 -11.48
N GLY A 103 -10.28 -1.64 -12.16
CA GLY A 103 -11.54 -1.33 -12.86
C GLY A 103 -12.72 -0.89 -11.98
N ARG A 104 -12.68 -1.08 -10.66
CA ARG A 104 -13.75 -0.60 -9.74
C ARG A 104 -13.57 0.83 -9.24
N MET A 105 -12.43 1.47 -9.51
CA MET A 105 -12.17 2.86 -9.12
C MET A 105 -12.04 3.73 -10.37
N LYS A 106 -13.10 4.49 -10.69
CA LYS A 106 -12.96 5.59 -11.66
C LYS A 106 -11.88 6.53 -11.15
N LYS A 107 -10.92 6.86 -12.02
CA LYS A 107 -9.86 7.86 -11.80
C LYS A 107 -10.47 9.10 -11.13
N LEU A 108 -10.06 9.39 -9.89
CA LEU A 108 -10.28 10.66 -9.21
C LEU A 108 -9.21 11.67 -9.62
#